data_AF-A0AB94IVQ6-F1
#
_entry.id   AF-A0AB94IVQ6-F1
#
_cell.length_a   1.000
_cell.length_b   1.000
_cell.length_c   1.000
_cell.angle_alpha   90.00
_cell.angle_beta   90.00
_cell.angle_gamma   90.00
#
_symmetry.space_group_name_H-M   'P 1'
#
loop_
_entity.id
_entity.type
_entity.pdbx_description
1 polymer ?
#
loop_
_entity_poly.entity_id
_entity_poly.type
_entity_poly.pdbx_seq_one_letter_code
_entity_poly.pdbx_strand_id
1 'polypeptide(L)'
;MALITCRLCRKIFTAAAGRVCPECQKRLDDLYLDVRNYLRDNPKVAFNVETLADALGADIRDVQGLVDLGYLERDLPRGGELQENDSRQKLAKEFEQSLTQMRAAAAAAAQRKPVSYGQELYSDKGRKK
;
A
#
# COMPACT_ATOMS: atom_id res chain seq x y z
N MET A 1 7.48 -34.18 12.28
CA MET A 1 8.48 -33.12 12.08
C MET A 1 8.39 -32.64 10.64
N ALA A 2 8.00 -31.38 10.39
CA ALA A 2 7.95 -30.85 9.03
C ALA A 2 9.27 -30.15 8.69
N LEU A 3 9.80 -30.42 7.49
CA LEU A 3 10.93 -29.67 6.93
C LEU A 3 10.38 -28.38 6.32
N ILE A 4 10.90 -27.24 6.76
CA ILE A 4 10.51 -25.92 6.26
C ILE A 4 11.75 -25.13 5.85
N THR A 5 11.53 -24.14 4.98
CA THR A 5 12.57 -23.19 4.57
C THR A 5 12.59 -21.98 5.50
N CYS A 6 13.77 -21.62 6.01
CA CYS A 6 13.95 -20.41 6.83
C CYS A 6 13.64 -19.15 6.01
N ARG A 7 12.87 -18.22 6.59
CA ARG A 7 12.54 -16.94 5.93
C ARG A 7 13.75 -16.02 5.71
N LEU A 8 14.77 -16.11 6.57
CA LEU A 8 15.95 -15.22 6.52
C LEU A 8 17.06 -15.79 5.63
N CYS A 9 17.58 -16.98 5.97
CA CYS A 9 18.71 -17.58 5.26
C CYS A 9 18.31 -18.57 4.14
N ARG A 10 17.01 -18.86 3.97
CA ARG A 10 16.47 -19.84 2.99
C ARG A 10 16.97 -21.28 3.11
N LYS A 11 17.75 -21.62 4.15
CA LYS A 11 18.15 -23.00 4.45
C LYS A 11 16.94 -23.84 4.88
N ILE A 12 16.94 -25.13 4.54
CA ILE A 12 15.92 -26.09 4.97
C ILE A 12 16.29 -26.59 6.36
N PHE A 13 15.32 -26.61 7.28
CA PHE A 13 15.52 -27.09 8.65
C PHE A 13 14.27 -27.78 9.19
N THR A 14 14.43 -28.57 10.24
CA THR A 14 13.31 -29.20 10.95
C THR A 14 12.64 -28.19 11.86
N ALA A 15 11.38 -27.85 11.58
CA ALA A 15 10.63 -26.92 12.41
C ALA A 15 10.25 -27.57 13.75
N ALA A 16 10.76 -27.03 14.85
CA ALA A 16 10.28 -27.35 16.21
C ALA A 16 9.21 -26.34 16.65
N ALA A 17 9.47 -25.04 16.44
CA ALA A 17 8.51 -23.95 16.58
C ALA A 17 8.99 -22.75 15.74
N GLY A 18 8.13 -22.15 14.92
CA GLY A 18 8.45 -20.96 14.11
C GLY A 18 8.94 -21.22 12.69
N ARG A 19 9.13 -20.13 11.91
CA ARG A 19 9.57 -20.16 10.49
C ARG A 19 11.02 -19.75 10.28
N VAL A 20 11.79 -19.63 11.36
CA VAL A 20 13.19 -19.18 11.37
C VAL A 20 14.06 -20.30 11.94
N CYS A 21 15.22 -20.53 11.33
CA CYS A 21 16.15 -21.54 11.83
C CYS A 21 16.85 -21.08 13.12
N PRO A 22 17.31 -22.01 13.98
CA PRO A 22 17.93 -21.66 15.27
C PRO A 22 19.19 -20.80 15.14
N GLU A 23 19.93 -20.93 14.03
CA GLU A 23 21.12 -20.13 13.74
C GLU A 23 20.75 -18.65 13.48
N CYS A 24 19.71 -18.41 12.67
CA CYS A 24 19.22 -17.06 12.42
C CYS A 24 18.56 -16.45 13.65
N GLN A 25 17.88 -17.26 14.46
CA GLN A 25 17.24 -16.79 15.68
C GLN A 25 18.29 -16.27 16.68
N LYS A 26 19.39 -17.00 16.91
CA LYS A 26 20.47 -16.53 17.79
C LYS A 26 21.06 -15.19 17.33
N ARG A 27 21.34 -15.06 16.03
CA ARG A 27 21.86 -13.81 15.46
C ARG A 27 20.89 -12.64 15.65
N LEU A 28 19.59 -12.89 15.52
CA LEU A 28 18.56 -11.88 15.79
C LEU A 28 18.48 -11.52 17.28
N ASP A 29 18.57 -12.50 18.17
CA ASP A 29 18.53 -12.27 19.62
C ASP A 29 19.72 -11.40 20.07
N ASP A 30 20.92 -11.65 19.53
CA ASP A 30 22.11 -10.84 19.77
C ASP A 30 21.92 -9.41 19.23
N LEU A 31 21.49 -9.28 17.97
CA LEU A 31 21.24 -7.98 17.35
C LEU A 31 20.15 -7.18 18.09
N TYR A 32 19.12 -7.84 18.59
CA TYR A 32 18.04 -7.20 19.33
C TYR A 32 18.54 -6.49 20.60
N LEU A 33 19.50 -7.10 21.31
CA LEU A 33 20.10 -6.48 22.49
C LEU A 33 20.83 -5.18 22.13
N ASP A 34 21.59 -5.18 21.04
CA ASP A 34 22.32 -4.01 20.57
C ASP A 34 21.36 -2.90 20.09
N VAL A 35 20.38 -3.26 19.27
CA VAL A 35 19.32 -2.35 18.81
C VAL A 35 18.59 -1.72 19.99
N ARG A 36 18.23 -2.52 21.00
CA ARG A 36 17.51 -2.06 22.20
C ARG A 36 18.35 -1.07 23.00
N ASN A 37 19.64 -1.32 23.16
CA ASN A 37 20.54 -0.39 23.87
C ASN A 37 20.67 0.92 23.08
N TYR A 38 20.87 0.82 21.77
CA TYR A 38 20.97 1.99 20.90
C TYR A 38 19.71 2.87 20.90
N LEU A 39 18.52 2.25 20.88
CA LEU A 39 17.23 2.95 20.99
C LEU A 39 17.04 3.59 22.37
N ARG A 40 17.54 2.96 23.45
CA ARG A 40 17.49 3.53 24.81
C ARG A 40 18.34 4.79 24.92
N ASP A 41 19.51 4.80 24.29
CA ASP A 41 20.41 5.94 24.31
C ASP A 41 19.89 7.10 23.43
N ASN A 42 19.05 6.80 22.43
CA ASN A 42 18.50 7.76 21.48
C ASN A 42 16.96 7.76 21.41
N PRO A 43 16.26 8.13 22.51
CA PRO A 43 14.80 7.96 22.61
C PRO A 43 13.98 8.96 21.78
N LYS A 44 14.59 10.00 21.23
CA LYS A 44 13.88 11.10 20.51
C LYS A 44 14.03 11.06 18.99
N VAL A 45 14.84 10.13 18.47
CA VAL A 45 15.16 10.07 17.05
C VAL A 45 14.31 8.98 16.41
N ALA A 46 13.55 9.35 15.38
CA ALA A 46 12.86 8.37 14.54
C ALA A 46 13.90 7.72 13.63
N PHE A 47 14.06 6.40 13.76
CA PHE A 47 14.99 5.63 12.93
C PHE A 47 14.22 4.84 11.87
N ASN A 48 14.71 4.88 10.64
CA ASN A 48 14.32 3.95 9.59
C ASN A 48 15.19 2.69 9.67
N VAL A 49 14.70 1.59 9.09
CA VAL A 49 15.41 0.29 9.07
C VAL A 49 16.83 0.44 8.50
N GLU A 50 16.99 1.21 7.43
CA GLU A 50 18.28 1.47 6.78
C GLU A 50 19.23 2.24 7.71
N THR A 51 18.78 3.36 8.28
CA THR A 51 19.60 4.18 9.18
C THR A 51 20.01 3.44 10.45
N LEU A 52 19.15 2.53 10.94
CA LEU A 52 19.42 1.72 12.11
C LEU A 52 20.45 0.63 11.79
N ALA A 53 20.33 0.00 10.61
CA ALA A 53 21.30 -0.98 10.12
C ALA A 53 22.70 -0.34 9.96
N ASP A 54 22.77 0.84 9.35
CA ASP A 54 24.03 1.57 9.17
C ASP A 54 24.67 1.97 10.50
N ALA A 55 23.87 2.45 11.46
CA ALA A 55 24.36 2.86 12.77
C ALA A 55 24.94 1.70 13.60
N LEU A 56 24.35 0.50 13.45
CA LEU A 56 24.77 -0.71 14.17
C LEU A 56 25.75 -1.57 13.38
N GLY A 57 26.01 -1.24 12.10
CA GLY A 57 26.80 -2.06 11.19
C GLY A 57 26.18 -3.44 10.92
N ALA A 58 24.85 -3.54 11.02
CA ALA A 58 24.10 -4.78 10.87
C ALA A 58 23.52 -4.94 9.46
N ASP A 59 23.16 -6.17 9.08
CA ASP A 59 22.48 -6.41 7.81
C ASP A 59 21.03 -5.90 7.87
N ILE A 60 20.62 -5.18 6.82
CA ILE A 60 19.26 -4.61 6.69
C ILE A 60 18.18 -5.71 6.85
N ARG A 61 18.44 -6.94 6.38
CA ARG A 61 17.47 -8.04 6.47
C ARG A 61 17.28 -8.52 7.91
N ASP A 62 18.29 -8.40 8.75
CA ASP A 62 18.20 -8.83 10.14
C ASP A 62 17.40 -7.80 10.95
N VAL A 63 17.63 -6.51 10.70
CA VAL A 63 16.81 -5.43 11.28
C VAL A 63 15.36 -5.52 10.81
N GLN A 64 15.13 -5.77 9.52
CA GLN A 64 13.79 -6.03 8.98
C GLN A 64 13.15 -7.28 9.62
N GLY A 65 13.95 -8.32 9.87
CA GLY A 65 13.51 -9.53 10.55
C GLY A 65 13.04 -9.26 11.99
N LEU A 66 13.71 -8.37 12.72
CA LEU A 66 13.26 -7.95 14.06
C LEU A 66 11.90 -7.25 14.03
N VAL A 67 11.67 -6.42 13.03
CA VAL A 67 10.37 -5.76 12.80
C VAL A 67 9.29 -6.78 12.42
N ASP A 68 9.58 -7.68 11.48
CA ASP A 68 8.62 -8.68 10.98
C ASP A 68 8.22 -9.69 12.06
N LEU A 69 9.11 -9.98 13.00
CA LEU A 69 8.86 -10.85 14.16
C LEU A 69 8.20 -10.10 15.34
N GLY A 70 8.01 -8.79 15.22
CA GLY A 70 7.33 -7.97 16.24
C GLY A 70 8.19 -7.61 17.45
N TYR A 71 9.52 -7.77 17.36
CA TYR A 71 10.42 -7.31 18.43
C TYR A 71 10.56 -5.78 18.46
N LEU A 72 10.34 -5.12 17.31
CA LEU A 72 10.39 -3.68 17.16
C LEU A 72 9.06 -3.20 16.60
N GLU A 73 8.41 -2.29 17.33
CA GLU A 73 7.23 -1.59 16.85
C GLU A 73 7.63 -0.51 15.85
N ARG A 74 6.86 -0.41 14.78
CA ARG A 74 6.98 0.71 13.85
C ARG A 74 6.08 1.82 14.37
N ASP A 75 6.63 3.01 14.53
CA ASP A 75 5.83 4.23 14.65
C ASP A 75 5.14 4.51 13.32
N LEU A 76 4.13 3.70 12.97
CA LEU A 76 3.18 4.09 11.96
C LEU A 76 2.38 5.25 12.56
N PRO A 77 2.29 6.40 11.89
CA PRO A 77 1.35 7.40 12.31
C PRO A 77 -0.03 6.75 12.27
N ARG A 78 -0.63 6.58 13.45
CA ARG A 78 -1.98 6.03 13.65
C ARG A 78 -3.07 6.81 12.88
N GLY A 79 -2.71 7.88 12.17
CA GLY A 79 -3.56 8.72 11.35
C GLY A 79 -3.63 8.40 9.85
N GLY A 80 -2.93 7.36 9.36
CA GLY A 80 -3.03 6.95 7.95
C GLY A 80 -4.46 6.58 7.52
N GLU A 81 -5.24 5.97 8.43
CA GLU A 81 -6.64 5.61 8.15
C GLU A 81 -7.51 6.84 7.91
N LEU A 82 -7.29 7.96 8.61
CA LEU A 82 -8.07 9.19 8.42
C LEU A 82 -7.81 9.81 7.05
N GLN A 83 -6.55 9.81 6.58
CA GLN A 83 -6.18 10.40 5.30
C GLN A 83 -6.59 9.52 4.11
N GLU A 84 -6.50 8.19 4.24
CA GLU A 84 -7.02 7.27 3.23
C GLU A 84 -8.55 7.35 3.11
N ASN A 85 -9.26 7.46 4.23
CA ASN A 85 -10.71 7.57 4.24
C ASN A 85 -11.19 8.90 3.61
N ASP A 86 -10.53 10.02 3.89
CA ASP A 86 -10.85 11.31 3.27
C ASP A 86 -10.63 11.29 1.74
N SER A 87 -9.55 10.67 1.30
CA SER A 87 -9.22 10.52 -0.12
C SER A 87 -10.22 9.62 -0.86
N ARG A 88 -10.61 8.48 -0.25
CA ARG A 88 -11.64 7.58 -0.80
C ARG A 88 -13.01 8.25 -0.88
N GLN A 89 -13.38 9.05 0.12
CA GLN A 89 -14.63 9.80 0.13
C GLN A 89 -14.69 10.89 -0.96
N LYS A 90 -13.57 11.58 -1.21
CA LYS A 90 -13.47 12.57 -2.30
C LYS A 90 -13.68 11.92 -3.66
N LEU A 91 -12.98 10.81 -3.93
CA LEU A 91 -13.12 10.06 -5.18
C LEU A 91 -14.55 9.55 -5.40
N ALA A 92 -15.22 9.05 -4.35
CA ALA A 92 -16.60 8.61 -4.44
C ALA A 92 -17.55 9.75 -4.85
N LYS A 93 -17.39 10.95 -4.27
CA LYS A 93 -18.19 12.13 -4.61
C LYS A 93 -17.95 12.59 -6.05
N GLU A 94 -16.70 12.63 -6.51
CA GLU A 94 -16.36 12.98 -7.89
C GLU A 94 -16.99 12.00 -8.88
N PHE A 95 -16.97 10.70 -8.54
CA PHE A 95 -17.59 9.67 -9.36
C PHE A 95 -19.11 9.85 -9.45
N GLU A 96 -19.79 10.08 -8.33
CA GLU A 96 -21.25 10.35 -8.30
C GLU A 96 -21.61 11.60 -9.12
N GLN A 97 -20.81 12.67 -9.04
CA GLN A 97 -21.00 13.86 -9.83
C GLN A 97 -20.86 13.57 -11.33
N SER A 98 -19.83 12.81 -11.73
CA SER A 98 -19.63 12.41 -13.13
C SER A 98 -20.78 11.57 -13.66
N LEU A 99 -21.30 10.62 -12.88
CA LEU A 99 -22.46 9.81 -13.24
C LEU A 99 -23.72 10.66 -13.39
N THR A 100 -23.90 11.64 -12.51
CA THR A 100 -25.04 12.56 -12.57
C THR A 100 -24.99 13.43 -13.82
N GLN A 101 -23.80 13.94 -14.17
CA GLN A 101 -23.59 14.69 -15.40
C GLN A 101 -23.84 13.83 -16.65
N MET A 102 -23.32 12.60 -16.68
CA MET A 102 -23.57 11.67 -17.80
C MET A 102 -25.05 11.28 -17.92
N ARG A 103 -25.76 11.04 -16.81
CA ARG A 103 -27.19 10.78 -16.81
C ARG A 103 -27.99 12.00 -17.29
N ALA A 104 -27.64 13.20 -16.87
CA ALA A 104 -28.27 14.43 -17.35
C ALA A 104 -28.02 14.65 -18.85
N ALA A 105 -26.80 14.42 -19.32
CA ALA A 105 -26.45 14.48 -20.75
C ALA A 105 -27.22 13.44 -21.58
N ALA A 106 -27.35 12.20 -21.08
CA ALA A 106 -28.13 11.15 -21.72
C ALA A 106 -29.63 11.49 -21.76
N ALA A 107 -30.18 12.05 -20.69
CA ALA A 107 -31.56 12.52 -20.65
C ALA A 107 -31.82 13.69 -21.62
N ALA A 108 -30.88 14.63 -21.73
CA ALA A 108 -30.95 15.73 -22.68
C ALA A 108 -30.81 15.25 -24.15
N ALA A 109 -29.98 14.23 -24.39
CA ALA A 109 -29.86 13.58 -25.70
C ALA A 109 -31.12 12.80 -26.08
N ALA A 110 -31.77 12.13 -25.12
CA ALA A 110 -33.05 11.42 -25.35
C ALA A 110 -34.22 12.39 -25.64
N GLN A 111 -34.15 13.62 -25.14
CA GLN A 111 -35.13 14.68 -25.45
C GLN A 111 -34.92 15.31 -26.84
N ARG A 112 -33.73 15.17 -27.43
CA ARG A 112 -33.52 15.54 -28.85
C ARG A 112 -34.16 14.46 -29.71
N LYS A 113 -35.09 14.85 -30.59
CA LYS A 113 -35.62 13.92 -31.61
C LYS A 113 -34.42 13.29 -32.34
N PRO A 114 -34.33 11.95 -32.43
CA PRO A 114 -33.26 11.32 -33.17
C PRO A 114 -33.38 11.73 -34.63
N VAL A 115 -32.47 12.61 -35.06
CA VAL A 115 -32.37 12.99 -36.47
C VAL A 115 -31.52 11.91 -37.13
N SER A 116 -32.06 11.28 -38.15
CA SER A 116 -31.29 10.33 -38.96
C SER A 116 -30.11 11.06 -39.62
N TYR A 117 -28.97 10.39 -39.76
CA TYR A 117 -27.81 10.90 -40.50
C TYR A 117 -28.19 11.44 -41.90
N GLY A 118 -29.20 10.82 -42.55
CA GLY A 118 -29.74 11.31 -43.82
C GLY A 118 -30.57 12.60 -43.68
N GLN A 119 -31.27 12.82 -42.57
CA GLN A 119 -31.98 14.07 -42.34
C GLN A 119 -31.03 15.25 -42.07
N GLU A 120 -29.93 15.03 -41.35
CA GLU A 120 -28.93 16.09 -41.09
C GLU A 120 -28.24 16.57 -42.37
N LEU A 121 -27.96 15.66 -43.31
CA LEU A 121 -27.26 16.00 -44.56
C LEU A 121 -28.17 16.56 -45.66
N TYR A 122 -29.45 16.15 -45.69
CA TYR A 122 -30.33 16.42 -46.84
C TYR A 122 -31.56 17.27 -46.54
N SER A 123 -31.88 17.61 -45.29
CA SER A 123 -33.09 18.41 -44.98
C SER A 123 -32.94 19.91 -45.30
N ASP A 124 -31.73 20.47 -45.26
CA ASP A 124 -31.52 21.92 -45.46
C ASP A 124 -31.39 22.32 -46.94
N LYS A 125 -31.08 21.35 -47.83
CA LYS A 125 -30.89 21.61 -49.28
C LYS A 125 -32.20 21.66 -50.10
N GLY A 126 -33.36 21.50 -49.46
CA GLY A 126 -34.66 21.43 -50.14
C GLY A 126 -35.53 22.68 -50.07
N ARG A 127 -35.18 23.71 -49.28
CA ARG A 127 -36.06 24.87 -49.03
C ARG A 127 -35.57 26.15 -49.73
N LYS A 128 -35.37 26.08 -51.05
CA LYS A 128 -35.35 27.25 -51.93
C LYS A 128 -36.12 26.93 -53.21
N LYS A 129 -37.42 27.19 -53.18
CA LYS A 129 -38.23 27.58 -54.34
C LYS A 129 -39.00 28.82 -53.95
#